data_AF-A0A6N9Q295-F1
#
_entry.id   AF-A0A6N9Q295-F1
#
_cell.length_a   1.000
_cell.length_b   1.000
_cell.length_c   1.000
_cell.angle_alpha   90.00
_cell.angle_beta   90.00
_cell.angle_gamma   90.00
#
_symmetry.space_group_name_H-M   'P 1'
#
loop_
_entity.id
_entity.type
_entity.pdbx_description
1 polymer ?
#
loop_
_entity_poly.entity_id
_entity_poly.type
_entity_poly.pdbx_seq_one_letter_code
_entity_poly.pdbx_strand_id
1 'polypeptide(L)'
;MLVESWQISEFAEKVGKHFTTTDSWFKKLEERRIHYINRVESGEKIYNQDDLKIGLFIKEYRDKKYTIDSIFDLLQHQEEINLRPFPEDFDSKDTKITDEAQINKLKTEIIASMKEVVATQIEEERKNRVNDLILQRKIVSVLEGEASKEWSKLPESERMMKVGLFRKGENTEKRNEFIKKYVDERYEERIKDTIIDIKRIEG
;
A
#
# COMPACT_ATOMS: atom_id res chain seq x y z
N MET A 1 51.66 -0.15 -15.25
CA MET A 1 51.94 -0.47 -13.84
C MET A 1 50.78 -1.33 -13.37
N LEU A 2 51.01 -2.60 -13.00
CA LEU A 2 49.94 -3.46 -12.49
C LEU A 2 49.59 -2.96 -11.10
N VAL A 3 48.40 -2.37 -10.93
CA VAL A 3 47.88 -2.02 -9.61
C VAL A 3 47.43 -3.33 -8.99
N GLU A 4 48.04 -3.71 -7.86
CA GLU A 4 47.61 -4.89 -7.11
C GLU A 4 46.13 -4.74 -6.77
N SER A 5 45.32 -5.71 -7.19
CA SER A 5 43.88 -5.71 -6.99
C SER A 5 43.41 -7.12 -6.62
N TRP A 6 42.35 -7.18 -5.82
CA TRP A 6 41.87 -8.40 -5.21
C TRP A 6 40.36 -8.50 -5.36
N GLN A 7 39.86 -9.73 -5.49
CA GLN A 7 38.42 -10.01 -5.33
C GLN A 7 38.04 -10.00 -3.84
N ILE A 8 36.74 -9.97 -3.55
CA ILE A 8 36.22 -9.84 -2.17
C ILE A 8 36.74 -10.92 -1.21
N SER A 9 36.99 -12.15 -1.68
CA SER A 9 37.50 -13.26 -0.87
C SER A 9 38.91 -12.96 -0.35
N GLU A 10 39.85 -12.72 -1.26
CA GLU A 10 41.25 -12.40 -0.93
C GLU A 10 41.36 -11.06 -0.19
N PHE A 11 40.55 -10.07 -0.59
CA PHE A 11 40.50 -8.78 0.09
C PHE A 11 40.08 -8.93 1.56
N ALA A 12 39.06 -9.74 1.84
CA ALA A 12 38.58 -9.96 3.20
C ALA A 12 39.59 -10.71 4.07
N GLU A 13 40.39 -11.62 3.50
CA GLU A 13 41.51 -12.25 4.19
C GLU A 13 42.56 -11.23 4.62
N LYS A 14 42.92 -10.29 3.76
CA LYS A 14 43.86 -9.19 4.09
C LYS A 14 43.33 -8.26 5.17
N VAL A 15 42.02 -7.98 5.16
CA VAL A 15 41.36 -7.26 6.26
C VAL A 15 41.32 -8.11 7.53
N GLY A 16 41.27 -9.44 7.43
CA GLY A 16 41.15 -10.37 8.55
C GLY A 16 39.73 -10.42 9.12
N LYS A 17 38.72 -10.38 8.26
CA LYS A 17 37.30 -10.55 8.59
C LYS A 17 36.62 -11.45 7.54
N HIS A 18 35.47 -12.01 7.88
CA HIS A 18 34.72 -12.84 6.93
C HIS A 18 34.23 -11.99 5.74
N PHE A 19 34.31 -12.55 4.52
CA PHE A 19 34.00 -11.83 3.29
C PHE A 19 32.62 -11.17 3.27
N THR A 20 31.60 -11.79 3.87
CA THR A 20 30.25 -11.20 3.97
C THR A 20 30.22 -9.93 4.82
N THR A 21 31.05 -9.88 5.86
CA THR A 21 31.13 -8.71 6.76
C THR A 21 31.83 -7.58 6.04
N THR A 22 32.95 -7.87 5.39
CA THR A 22 33.72 -6.91 4.61
C THR A 22 32.88 -6.37 3.43
N ASP A 23 32.21 -7.24 2.66
CA ASP A 23 31.33 -6.82 1.55
C ASP A 23 30.19 -5.93 2.05
N SER A 24 29.59 -6.26 3.20
CA SER A 24 28.53 -5.44 3.80
C SER A 24 29.01 -4.03 4.16
N TRP A 25 30.24 -3.87 4.66
CA TRP A 25 30.81 -2.56 4.95
C TRP A 25 30.96 -1.71 3.69
N PHE A 26 31.54 -2.29 2.64
CA PHE A 26 31.79 -1.57 1.39
C PHE A 26 30.50 -1.28 0.61
N LYS A 27 29.50 -2.18 0.64
CA LYS A 27 28.15 -1.89 0.12
C LYS A 27 27.56 -0.66 0.78
N LYS A 28 27.63 -0.55 2.11
CA LYS A 28 27.11 0.61 2.84
C LYS A 28 27.87 1.90 2.56
N LEU A 29 29.20 1.83 2.35
CA LEU A 29 29.99 2.98 1.91
C LEU A 29 29.55 3.47 0.52
N GLU A 30 29.31 2.53 -0.40
CA GLU A 30 28.87 2.81 -1.77
C GLU A 30 27.44 3.40 -1.78
N GLU A 31 26.51 2.80 -1.02
CA GLU A 31 25.12 3.27 -0.84
C GLU A 31 25.05 4.70 -0.26
N ARG A 32 25.95 5.02 0.68
CA ARG A 32 26.00 6.35 1.32
C ARG A 32 26.84 7.38 0.57
N ARG A 33 27.28 7.06 -0.65
CA ARG A 33 28.09 7.95 -1.48
C ARG A 33 29.40 8.40 -0.83
N ILE A 34 30.02 7.50 -0.06
CA ILE A 34 31.29 7.78 0.62
C ILE A 34 32.49 7.28 -0.20
N HIS A 35 32.37 6.09 -0.78
CA HIS A 35 33.46 5.48 -1.55
C HIS A 35 32.90 4.60 -2.67
N TYR A 36 33.33 4.85 -3.90
CA TYR A 36 32.98 4.01 -5.05
C TYR A 36 33.84 2.75 -5.12
N ILE A 37 33.25 1.57 -5.37
CA ILE A 37 34.02 0.32 -5.53
C ILE A 37 34.31 0.07 -7.01
N ASN A 38 35.56 -0.16 -7.37
CA ASN A 38 35.91 -0.47 -8.75
C ASN A 38 35.33 -1.83 -9.19
N ARG A 39 35.05 -1.95 -10.49
CA ARG A 39 34.56 -3.18 -11.12
C ARG A 39 35.34 -3.46 -12.39
N VAL A 40 35.57 -4.73 -12.69
CA VAL A 40 36.07 -5.16 -14.01
C VAL A 40 34.95 -5.13 -15.05
N GLU A 41 35.27 -5.34 -16.33
CA GLU A 41 34.31 -5.32 -17.44
C GLU A 41 33.13 -6.30 -17.23
N SER A 42 33.36 -7.44 -16.56
CA SER A 42 32.30 -8.40 -16.20
C SER A 42 31.34 -7.91 -15.10
N GLY A 43 31.62 -6.77 -14.48
CA GLY A 43 30.84 -6.21 -13.36
C GLY A 43 31.27 -6.69 -11.97
N GLU A 44 32.24 -7.59 -11.88
CA GLU A 44 32.78 -8.06 -10.59
C GLU A 44 33.55 -6.97 -9.87
N LYS A 45 33.33 -6.84 -8.55
CA LYS A 45 34.01 -5.87 -7.70
C LYS A 45 35.48 -6.23 -7.51
N ILE A 46 36.35 -5.23 -7.63
CA ILE A 46 37.78 -5.34 -7.37
C ILE A 46 38.21 -4.28 -6.35
N TYR A 47 39.09 -4.68 -5.45
CA TYR A 47 39.57 -3.89 -4.34
C TYR A 47 41.07 -3.67 -4.46
N ASN A 48 41.58 -2.48 -4.12
CA ASN A 48 42.99 -2.13 -4.20
C ASN A 48 43.55 -1.74 -2.81
N GLN A 49 44.77 -1.23 -2.79
CA GLN A 49 45.44 -0.79 -1.56
C GLN A 49 44.70 0.32 -0.79
N ASP A 50 44.01 1.24 -1.48
CA ASP A 50 43.20 2.27 -0.81
C ASP A 50 41.97 1.65 -0.16
N ASP A 51 41.32 0.70 -0.84
CA ASP A 51 40.24 -0.10 -0.26
C ASP A 51 40.76 -0.86 0.99
N LEU A 52 41.99 -1.38 0.96
CA LEU A 52 42.56 -2.11 2.11
C LEU A 52 42.76 -1.19 3.32
N LYS A 53 43.23 0.05 3.12
CA LYS A 53 43.32 1.04 4.20
C LYS A 53 41.96 1.31 4.83
N ILE A 54 40.92 1.48 4.00
CA ILE A 54 39.54 1.66 4.47
C ILE A 54 39.07 0.44 5.27
N GLY A 55 39.31 -0.77 4.76
CA GLY A 55 38.92 -2.02 5.41
C GLY A 55 39.60 -2.21 6.77
N LEU A 56 40.90 -1.92 6.86
CA LEU A 56 41.67 -1.97 8.11
C LEU A 56 41.21 -0.91 9.11
N PHE A 57 40.92 0.31 8.64
CA PHE A 57 40.37 1.38 9.48
C PHE A 57 39.02 0.97 10.08
N ILE A 58 38.10 0.47 9.24
CA ILE A 58 36.79 0.00 9.73
C ILE A 58 36.96 -1.12 10.73
N LYS A 59 37.83 -2.10 10.46
CA LYS A 59 38.12 -3.19 11.39
C LYS A 59 38.60 -2.67 12.75
N GLU A 60 39.59 -1.79 12.77
CA GLU A 60 40.18 -1.27 14.00
C GLU A 60 39.11 -0.63 14.91
N TYR A 61 38.26 0.23 14.34
CA TYR A 61 37.22 0.90 15.11
C TYR A 61 36.03 0.01 15.44
N ARG A 62 35.72 -0.99 14.61
CA ARG A 62 34.72 -2.01 14.92
C ARG A 62 35.15 -2.90 16.08
N ASP A 63 36.44 -3.23 16.17
CA ASP A 63 37.01 -3.98 17.29
C ASP A 63 36.99 -3.14 18.60
N LYS A 64 37.08 -1.81 18.48
CA LYS A 64 36.81 -0.84 19.57
C LYS A 64 35.32 -0.58 19.84
N LYS A 65 34.41 -1.33 19.20
CA LYS A 65 32.93 -1.25 19.35
C LYS A 65 32.28 0.06 18.91
N TYR A 66 32.91 0.87 18.06
CA TYR A 66 32.27 2.04 17.46
C TYR A 66 31.12 1.61 16.53
N THR A 67 30.07 2.43 16.43
CA THR A 67 28.99 2.19 15.47
C THR A 67 29.52 2.38 14.04
N ILE A 68 28.91 1.71 13.07
CA ILE A 68 29.31 1.88 11.65
C ILE A 68 29.15 3.34 11.20
N ASP A 69 28.11 4.03 11.67
CA ASP A 69 27.84 5.42 11.33
C ASP A 69 28.99 6.34 11.80
N SER A 70 29.36 6.22 13.08
CA SER A 70 30.46 7.01 13.63
C SER A 70 31.80 6.71 12.94
N ILE A 71 32.02 5.47 12.51
CA ILE A 71 33.24 5.09 11.77
C ILE A 71 33.25 5.76 10.41
N PHE A 72 32.12 5.80 9.71
CA PHE A 72 32.02 6.41 8.39
C PHE A 72 32.19 7.93 8.45
N ASP A 73 31.63 8.58 9.47
CA ASP A 73 31.84 10.01 9.71
C ASP A 73 33.32 10.31 9.98
N LEU A 74 33.99 9.50 10.82
CA LEU A 74 35.42 9.64 11.07
C LEU A 74 36.25 9.42 9.80
N LEU A 75 35.90 8.40 9.02
CA LEU A 75 36.58 8.05 7.77
C LEU A 75 36.59 9.21 6.77
N GLN A 76 35.49 9.96 6.65
CA GLN A 76 35.39 11.13 5.76
C GLN A 76 36.32 12.29 6.14
N HIS A 77 36.76 12.34 7.40
CA HIS A 77 37.64 13.39 7.92
C HIS A 77 39.11 12.91 8.05
N GLN A 78 39.43 11.71 7.59
CA GLN A 78 40.81 11.18 7.62
C GLN A 78 41.58 11.58 6.34
N GLU A 79 42.57 12.46 6.48
CA GLU A 79 43.37 12.95 5.36
C GLU A 79 44.26 11.87 4.71
N GLU A 80 44.63 10.81 5.46
CA GLU A 80 45.51 9.75 4.97
C GLU A 80 44.78 8.67 4.13
N ILE A 81 43.45 8.72 4.09
CA ILE A 81 42.61 7.72 3.42
C ILE A 81 42.01 8.31 2.16
N ASN A 82 42.38 7.73 1.01
CA ASN A 82 41.84 8.15 -0.28
C ASN A 82 40.43 7.58 -0.51
N LEU A 83 39.42 8.44 -0.42
CA LEU A 83 38.04 8.10 -0.76
C LEU A 83 37.78 8.34 -2.24
N ARG A 84 37.50 7.25 -2.97
CA ARG A 84 37.30 7.26 -4.42
C ARG A 84 35.99 7.98 -4.77
N PRO A 85 36.03 9.00 -5.64
CA PRO A 85 34.83 9.68 -6.10
C PRO A 85 33.99 8.73 -6.97
N PHE A 86 32.69 9.01 -7.03
CA PHE A 86 31.77 8.27 -7.87
C PHE A 86 31.89 8.75 -9.33
N PRO A 87 31.86 7.85 -10.32
CA PRO A 87 31.74 8.23 -11.72
C PRO A 87 30.52 9.13 -11.97
N GLU A 88 30.62 10.07 -12.92
CA GLU A 88 29.51 10.98 -13.29
C GLU A 88 28.26 10.20 -13.72
N ASP A 89 28.44 9.00 -14.26
CA ASP A 89 27.39 8.10 -14.73
C ASP A 89 26.95 7.05 -13.70
N PHE A 90 27.40 7.14 -12.44
CA PHE A 90 27.07 6.16 -11.41
C PHE A 90 25.55 6.09 -11.15
N ASP A 91 24.87 7.23 -11.18
CA ASP A 91 23.40 7.32 -11.13
C ASP A 91 22.72 6.94 -12.45
N SER A 92 23.46 6.96 -13.56
CA SER A 92 22.92 6.77 -14.90
C SER A 92 22.62 5.31 -15.24
N LYS A 93 23.04 4.36 -14.40
CA LYS A 93 22.69 2.94 -14.57
C LYS A 93 21.30 2.56 -14.07
N ASP A 94 20.54 3.50 -13.48
CA ASP A 94 19.12 3.31 -13.16
C ASP A 94 18.16 4.35 -13.78
N THR A 95 18.60 5.32 -14.60
CA THR A 95 17.64 6.17 -15.34
C THR A 95 18.22 6.81 -16.61
N LYS A 96 17.92 6.24 -17.78
CA LYS A 96 18.02 6.97 -19.06
C LYS A 96 16.69 7.67 -19.37
N ILE A 97 16.44 8.82 -18.75
CA ILE A 97 15.61 9.91 -19.32
C ILE A 97 16.20 11.23 -18.78
N THR A 98 17.06 11.90 -19.54
CA THR A 98 17.70 13.19 -19.16
C THR A 98 17.23 14.34 -20.04
N ASP A 99 15.94 14.36 -20.39
CA ASP A 99 15.29 15.58 -20.85
C ASP A 99 14.30 15.99 -19.76
N GLU A 100 14.63 17.01 -18.96
CA GLU A 100 13.71 17.56 -17.95
C GLU A 100 12.36 17.95 -18.56
N ALA A 101 12.37 18.39 -19.83
CA ALA A 101 11.16 18.65 -20.61
C ALA A 101 10.32 17.37 -20.85
N GLN A 102 10.95 16.23 -21.13
CA GLN A 102 10.26 14.95 -21.28
C GLN A 102 9.75 14.43 -19.93
N ILE A 103 10.51 14.59 -18.85
CA ILE A 103 10.08 14.25 -17.49
C ILE A 103 8.87 15.09 -17.07
N ASN A 104 8.89 16.39 -17.33
CA ASN A 104 7.77 17.28 -16.98
C ASN A 104 6.53 16.99 -17.81
N LYS A 105 6.71 16.64 -19.10
CA LYS A 105 5.62 16.16 -19.96
C LYS A 105 5.03 14.84 -19.43
N LEU A 106 5.88 13.86 -19.11
CA LEU A 106 5.47 12.58 -18.55
C LEU A 106 4.75 12.74 -17.21
N LYS A 107 5.28 13.59 -16.30
CA LYS A 107 4.63 13.93 -15.02
C LYS A 107 3.24 14.54 -15.26
N THR A 108 3.11 15.42 -16.24
CA THR A 108 1.82 16.05 -16.56
C THR A 108 0.82 15.04 -17.11
N GLU A 109 1.24 14.14 -18.01
CA GLU A 109 0.41 13.06 -18.56
C GLU A 109 0.02 12.02 -17.49
N ILE A 110 0.94 11.67 -16.58
CA ILE A 110 0.64 10.78 -15.43
C ILE A 110 -0.36 11.45 -14.49
N ILE A 111 -0.19 12.73 -14.15
CA ILE A 111 -1.13 13.45 -13.29
C ILE A 111 -2.51 13.56 -13.96
N ALA A 112 -2.56 13.81 -15.28
CA ALA A 112 -3.80 13.89 -16.02
C ALA A 112 -4.54 12.54 -16.05
N SER A 113 -3.84 11.46 -16.37
CA SER A 113 -4.40 10.10 -16.35
C SER A 113 -4.80 9.65 -14.94
N MET A 114 -4.02 9.98 -13.91
CA MET A 114 -4.39 9.72 -12.51
C MET A 114 -5.65 10.49 -12.09
N LYS A 115 -5.79 11.76 -12.50
CA LYS A 115 -7.01 12.54 -12.25
C LYS A 115 -8.22 11.92 -12.94
N GLU A 116 -8.05 11.40 -14.15
CA GLU A 116 -9.12 10.72 -14.89
C GLU A 116 -9.52 9.41 -14.20
N VAL A 117 -8.56 8.58 -13.80
CA VAL A 117 -8.81 7.34 -13.04
C VAL A 117 -9.49 7.61 -11.70
N VAL A 118 -9.06 8.65 -10.98
CA VAL A 118 -9.71 9.04 -9.71
C VAL A 118 -11.13 9.55 -9.96
N ALA A 119 -11.35 10.34 -11.03
CA ALA A 119 -12.67 10.85 -11.36
C ALA A 119 -13.64 9.73 -11.77
N THR A 120 -13.19 8.74 -12.55
CA THR A 120 -14.01 7.58 -12.92
C THR A 120 -14.35 6.72 -11.70
N GLN A 121 -13.39 6.49 -10.80
CA GLN A 121 -13.64 5.73 -9.57
C GLN A 121 -14.62 6.44 -8.63
N ILE A 122 -14.51 7.76 -8.47
CA ILE A 122 -15.46 8.56 -7.68
C ILE A 122 -16.88 8.47 -8.26
N GLU A 123 -17.01 8.55 -9.60
CA GLU A 123 -18.30 8.45 -10.27
C GLU A 123 -18.91 7.04 -10.14
N GLU A 124 -18.08 6.00 -10.21
CA GLU A 124 -18.52 4.62 -10.00
C GLU A 124 -18.97 4.36 -8.56
N GLU A 125 -18.23 4.84 -7.56
CA GLU A 125 -18.66 4.80 -6.16
C GLU A 125 -19.96 5.58 -5.91
N ARG A 126 -20.16 6.69 -6.61
CA ARG A 126 -21.42 7.45 -6.53
C ARG A 126 -22.58 6.65 -7.11
N LYS A 127 -22.39 6.00 -8.26
CA LYS A 127 -23.40 5.13 -8.88
C LYS A 127 -23.73 3.94 -7.98
N ASN A 128 -22.72 3.29 -7.41
CA ASN A 128 -22.91 2.17 -6.48
C ASN A 128 -23.72 2.59 -5.25
N ARG A 129 -23.41 3.74 -4.64
CA ARG A 129 -24.20 4.29 -3.53
C ARG A 129 -25.66 4.56 -3.90
N VAL A 130 -25.92 5.10 -5.10
CA VAL A 130 -27.29 5.32 -5.57
C VAL A 130 -28.01 4.00 -5.77
N ASN A 131 -27.34 3.01 -6.36
CA ASN A 131 -27.90 1.67 -6.56
C ASN A 131 -28.23 0.97 -5.23
N ASP A 132 -27.35 1.09 -4.23
CA ASP A 132 -27.57 0.56 -2.89
C ASP A 132 -28.82 1.17 -2.24
N LEU A 133 -28.97 2.50 -2.30
CA LEU A 133 -30.16 3.18 -1.77
C LEU A 133 -31.44 2.73 -2.47
N ILE A 134 -31.40 2.59 -3.79
CA ILE A 134 -32.53 2.10 -4.58
C ILE A 134 -32.88 0.65 -4.18
N LEU A 135 -31.87 -0.21 -4.03
CA LEU A 135 -32.04 -1.60 -3.62
C LEU A 135 -32.69 -1.70 -2.24
N GLN A 136 -32.17 -0.96 -1.25
CA GLN A 136 -32.74 -0.90 0.09
C GLN A 136 -34.20 -0.45 0.06
N ARG A 137 -34.52 0.61 -0.70
CA ARG A 137 -35.90 1.12 -0.83
C ARG A 137 -36.84 0.09 -1.45
N LYS A 138 -36.38 -0.65 -2.46
CA LYS A 138 -37.16 -1.73 -3.08
C LYS A 138 -37.43 -2.86 -2.08
N ILE A 139 -36.41 -3.29 -1.33
CA ILE A 139 -36.54 -4.35 -0.32
C ILE A 139 -37.57 -3.96 0.74
N VAL A 140 -37.46 -2.75 1.30
CA VAL A 140 -38.42 -2.24 2.28
C VAL A 140 -39.84 -2.23 1.71
N SER A 141 -40.02 -1.70 0.49
CA SER A 141 -41.34 -1.64 -0.16
C SER A 141 -41.98 -3.03 -0.33
N VAL A 142 -41.18 -4.04 -0.71
CA VAL A 142 -41.66 -5.42 -0.83
C VAL A 142 -42.07 -5.97 0.54
N LEU A 143 -41.23 -5.79 1.57
CA LEU A 143 -41.52 -6.25 2.92
C LEU A 143 -42.74 -5.54 3.54
N GLU A 144 -42.92 -4.25 3.30
CA GLU A 144 -44.11 -3.50 3.72
C GLU A 144 -45.40 -4.02 3.04
N GLY A 145 -45.29 -4.41 1.77
CA GLY A 145 -46.37 -5.05 1.02
C GLY A 145 -46.72 -6.43 1.57
N GLU A 146 -45.73 -7.25 1.89
CA GLU A 146 -45.92 -8.54 2.57
C GLU A 146 -46.54 -8.36 3.96
N ALA A 147 -45.99 -7.46 4.77
CA ALA A 147 -46.50 -7.15 6.10
C ALA A 147 -47.96 -6.68 6.06
N SER A 148 -48.34 -5.86 5.07
CA SER A 148 -49.72 -5.42 4.90
C SER A 148 -50.67 -6.58 4.56
N LYS A 149 -50.20 -7.57 3.79
CA LYS A 149 -50.97 -8.79 3.48
C LYS A 149 -51.07 -9.71 4.70
N GLU A 150 -50.04 -9.80 5.53
CA GLU A 150 -50.11 -10.59 6.77
C GLU A 150 -50.99 -9.91 7.81
N TRP A 151 -50.88 -8.59 7.95
CA TRP A 151 -51.76 -7.81 8.81
C TRP A 151 -53.23 -8.04 8.46
N SER A 152 -53.62 -8.02 7.18
CA SER A 152 -55.03 -8.18 6.79
C SER A 152 -55.62 -9.57 7.12
N LYS A 153 -54.78 -10.58 7.35
CA LYS A 153 -55.19 -11.93 7.78
C LYS A 153 -55.50 -12.03 9.27
N LEU A 154 -55.05 -11.07 10.09
CA LEU A 154 -55.28 -11.12 11.53
C LEU A 154 -56.78 -10.94 11.88
N PRO A 155 -57.24 -11.49 13.01
CA PRO A 155 -58.62 -11.31 13.46
C PRO A 155 -59.00 -9.83 13.64
N GLU A 156 -60.27 -9.49 13.44
CA GLU A 156 -60.75 -8.12 13.64
C GLU A 156 -60.50 -7.58 15.06
N SER A 157 -60.47 -8.45 16.07
CA SER A 157 -60.16 -8.07 17.45
C SER A 157 -58.75 -7.48 17.61
N GLU A 158 -57.82 -7.86 16.75
CA GLU A 158 -56.45 -7.36 16.76
C GLU A 158 -56.29 -6.14 15.85
N ARG A 159 -57.01 -6.12 14.72
CA ARG A 159 -56.90 -5.08 13.70
C ARG A 159 -57.75 -3.86 13.96
N MET A 160 -58.89 -4.01 14.62
CA MET A 160 -59.89 -2.95 14.76
C MET A 160 -59.88 -2.35 16.17
N MET A 161 -60.12 -1.04 16.24
CA MET A 161 -60.38 -0.31 17.48
C MET A 161 -61.73 0.42 17.42
N LYS A 162 -62.31 0.71 18.58
CA LYS A 162 -63.54 1.51 18.66
C LYS A 162 -63.21 2.97 18.37
N VAL A 163 -63.87 3.56 17.38
CA VAL A 163 -63.65 4.95 16.91
C VAL A 163 -64.88 5.86 17.15
N GLY A 164 -65.90 5.37 17.86
CA GLY A 164 -67.09 6.14 18.22
C GLY A 164 -68.14 5.30 18.95
N LEU A 165 -69.33 5.88 19.19
CA LEU A 165 -70.49 5.14 19.69
C LEU A 165 -70.92 4.13 18.60
N PHE A 166 -70.59 2.85 18.81
CA PHE A 166 -70.88 1.71 17.91
C PHE A 166 -70.06 1.60 16.60
N ARG A 167 -69.15 2.52 16.30
CA ARG A 167 -68.27 2.41 15.12
C ARG A 167 -66.93 1.78 15.46
N LYS A 168 -66.49 0.82 14.66
CA LYS A 168 -65.14 0.25 14.66
C LYS A 168 -64.39 0.75 13.43
N GLY A 169 -63.12 1.06 13.59
CA GLY A 169 -62.20 1.44 12.53
C GLY A 169 -60.89 0.68 12.68
N GLU A 170 -60.10 0.64 11.63
CA GLU A 170 -58.77 0.01 11.71
C GLU A 170 -57.88 0.76 12.70
N ASN A 171 -57.14 0.00 13.50
CA ASN A 171 -56.12 0.53 14.37
C ASN A 171 -54.85 0.78 13.55
N THR A 172 -54.76 1.95 12.93
CA THR A 172 -53.65 2.35 12.07
C THR A 172 -52.30 2.37 12.80
N GLU A 173 -52.29 2.73 14.09
CA GLU A 173 -51.08 2.74 14.91
C GLU A 173 -50.52 1.32 15.08
N LYS A 174 -51.36 0.37 15.51
CA LYS A 174 -50.96 -1.04 15.62
C LYS A 174 -50.57 -1.65 14.28
N ARG A 175 -51.25 -1.28 13.20
CA ARG A 175 -50.88 -1.71 11.84
C ARG A 175 -49.47 -1.24 11.48
N ASN A 176 -49.17 0.03 11.74
CA ASN A 176 -47.85 0.60 11.43
C ASN A 176 -46.75 -0.02 12.31
N GLU A 177 -47.02 -0.26 13.59
CA GLU A 177 -46.11 -0.97 14.50
C GLU A 177 -45.85 -2.40 14.03
N PHE A 178 -46.90 -3.13 13.64
CA PHE A 178 -46.79 -4.48 13.09
C PHE A 178 -45.94 -4.49 11.81
N ILE A 179 -46.21 -3.58 10.89
CA ILE A 179 -45.47 -3.48 9.62
C ILE A 179 -43.99 -3.17 9.89
N LYS A 180 -43.72 -2.19 10.75
CA LYS A 180 -42.35 -1.84 11.12
C LYS A 180 -41.60 -3.04 11.69
N LYS A 181 -42.19 -3.72 12.67
CA LYS A 181 -41.59 -4.91 13.28
C LYS A 181 -41.36 -6.03 12.26
N TYR A 182 -42.33 -6.28 11.39
CA TYR A 182 -42.22 -7.30 10.34
C TYR A 182 -41.04 -7.02 9.40
N VAL A 183 -40.89 -5.76 8.98
CA VAL A 183 -39.79 -5.30 8.12
C VAL A 183 -38.47 -5.44 8.86
N ASP A 184 -38.36 -4.90 10.08
CA ASP A 184 -37.11 -4.89 10.87
C ASP A 184 -36.58 -6.33 11.10
N GLU A 185 -37.47 -7.28 11.41
CA GLU A 185 -37.11 -8.68 11.66
C GLU A 185 -36.60 -9.42 10.41
N ARG A 186 -37.02 -9.01 9.21
CA ARG A 186 -36.75 -9.74 7.95
C ARG A 186 -35.81 -9.01 7.01
N TYR A 187 -35.50 -7.75 7.30
CA TYR A 187 -34.74 -6.88 6.41
C TYR A 187 -33.34 -7.43 6.14
N GLU A 188 -32.62 -7.86 7.20
CA GLU A 188 -31.24 -8.34 7.08
C GLU A 188 -31.14 -9.62 6.24
N GLU A 189 -32.05 -10.56 6.43
CA GLU A 189 -32.08 -11.80 5.63
C GLU A 189 -32.42 -11.48 4.17
N ARG A 190 -33.47 -10.67 3.95
CA ARG A 190 -33.92 -10.29 2.60
C ARG A 190 -32.82 -9.59 1.79
N ILE A 191 -32.04 -8.69 2.41
CA ILE A 191 -30.96 -7.99 1.70
C ILE A 191 -29.80 -8.94 1.36
N LYS A 192 -29.45 -9.87 2.26
CA LYS A 192 -28.41 -10.88 2.00
C LYS A 192 -28.79 -11.77 0.82
N ASP A 193 -30.01 -12.30 0.83
CA ASP A 193 -30.52 -13.14 -0.25
C ASP A 193 -30.53 -12.40 -1.59
N THR A 194 -31.04 -11.16 -1.59
CA THR A 194 -31.07 -10.34 -2.80
C THR A 194 -29.66 -10.07 -3.36
N ILE A 195 -28.68 -9.80 -2.51
CA ILE A 195 -27.28 -9.61 -2.94
C ILE A 195 -26.69 -10.89 -3.52
N ILE A 196 -26.97 -12.05 -2.89
CA ILE A 196 -26.51 -13.36 -3.39
C ILE A 196 -27.11 -13.64 -4.77
N ASP A 197 -28.39 -13.36 -4.96
CA ASP A 197 -29.07 -13.59 -6.23
C ASP A 197 -28.55 -12.67 -7.34
N ILE A 198 -28.29 -11.39 -7.04
CA ILE A 198 -27.64 -10.48 -8.00
C ILE A 198 -26.27 -11.03 -8.44
N LYS A 199 -25.44 -11.47 -7.49
CA LYS A 199 -24.11 -12.04 -7.79
C LYS A 199 -24.16 -13.32 -8.62
N ARG A 200 -25.23 -14.13 -8.49
CA ARG A 200 -25.43 -15.34 -9.30
C ARG A 200 -25.86 -15.05 -10.73
N ILE A 201 -26.48 -13.89 -10.98
CA ILE A 201 -26.92 -13.48 -12.31
C ILE A 201 -25.76 -12.82 -13.08
N GLU A 202 -24.85 -12.16 -12.38
CA GLU A 202 -23.72 -11.42 -12.97
C GLU A 202 -22.43 -12.25 -13.14
N GLY A 203 -22.31 -13.40 -12.49
CA GLY A 203 -21.16 -14.32 -12.58
C GLY A 203 -21.41 -15.53 -13.45
#